data_AF-A0A1H4L3H8-F1
#
_entry.id   AF-A0A1H4L3H8-F1
#
_cell.length_a   1.000
_cell.length_b   1.000
_cell.length_c   1.000
_cell.angle_alpha   90.00
_cell.angle_beta   90.00
_cell.angle_gamma   90.00
#
_symmetry.space_group_name_H-M   'P 1'
#
loop_
_entity.id
_entity.type
_entity.pdbx_description
1 polymer ?
#
loop_
_entity_poly.entity_id
_entity_poly.type
_entity_poly.pdbx_seq_one_letter_code
_entity_poly.pdbx_strand_id
1 'polypeptide(L)'
;MQLPHVYRVTKYDPADRDEHGHYRGSEDTVSDHGEIEEAYLQAVAAFAADTRIAQLSVREPGIISLAHFGVESPMDGFGIERLLPGGLADFHDGAEVSLETGLELVRLMLRDGGAWCRLEVEDTFAVHVGWDQYLYVGSDRPCRGALARIRELGLFPERMDASPHDFEPEEDGVRRPGDDDFWAGLHEAVVRGHAALLEEIYVQNASRWHRLTSDTIEAVRTGLAPRARLAVWPDLSSDISSVLHALPTDGLIEGVWQDKGGHIHSALADEEAFAELAARLSRAQAAALLPVYAGERVPLFSAVMPDSDGVVRARWQADRALGDLDR
;
A
#
# COMPACT_ATOMS: atom_id res chain seq x y z
N MET A 1 8.23 -16.63 1.68
CA MET A 1 9.31 -17.43 2.30
C MET A 1 10.42 -16.48 2.72
N GLN A 2 11.14 -16.79 3.80
CA GLN A 2 12.18 -15.90 4.34
C GLN A 2 13.50 -16.14 3.59
N LEU A 3 14.14 -15.06 3.12
CA LEU A 3 15.41 -15.15 2.41
C LEU A 3 16.55 -15.48 3.39
N PRO A 4 17.49 -16.38 3.05
CA PRO A 4 18.52 -16.87 3.96
C PRO A 4 19.60 -15.84 4.32
N HIS A 5 19.72 -14.79 3.52
CA HIS A 5 20.70 -13.72 3.71
C HIS A 5 19.99 -12.37 3.76
N VAL A 6 19.70 -11.88 4.95
CA VAL A 6 19.11 -10.56 5.19
C VAL A 6 20.16 -9.62 5.76
N TYR A 7 20.19 -8.40 5.23
CA TYR A 7 21.09 -7.34 5.64
C TYR A 7 20.33 -6.04 5.88
N ARG A 8 20.63 -5.38 6.99
CA ARG A 8 20.39 -3.94 7.16
C ARG A 8 21.62 -3.20 6.67
N VAL A 9 21.46 -2.30 5.72
CA VAL A 9 22.51 -1.41 5.23
C VAL A 9 22.21 -0.02 5.78
N THR A 10 23.22 0.60 6.39
CA THR A 10 23.06 1.91 7.04
C THR A 10 24.32 2.78 6.90
N LYS A 11 24.14 4.10 6.99
CA LYS A 11 25.22 5.10 7.12
C LYS A 11 25.86 5.15 8.52
N TYR A 12 25.23 4.52 9.51
CA TYR A 12 25.70 4.52 10.90
C TYR A 12 26.64 3.35 11.19
N ASP A 13 27.75 3.62 11.87
CA ASP A 13 28.69 2.59 12.27
C ASP A 13 28.07 1.70 13.38
N PRO A 14 27.96 0.37 13.19
CA PRO A 14 27.47 -0.53 14.21
C PRO A 14 28.28 -0.48 15.52
N ALA A 15 29.54 -0.03 15.49
CA ALA A 15 30.35 0.17 16.69
C ALA A 15 29.80 1.24 17.64
N ASP A 16 28.96 2.14 17.13
CA ASP A 16 28.31 3.20 17.90
C ASP A 16 26.94 2.78 18.48
N ARG A 17 26.56 1.50 18.35
CA ARG A 17 25.35 0.96 18.96
C ARG A 17 25.56 0.64 20.45
N ASP A 18 24.48 0.74 21.22
CA ASP A 18 24.45 0.31 22.61
C ASP A 18 24.26 -1.20 22.76
N GLU A 19 24.22 -1.68 24.01
CA GLU A 19 24.03 -3.09 24.34
C GLU A 19 22.65 -3.65 23.93
N HIS A 20 21.70 -2.77 23.58
CA HIS A 20 20.37 -3.11 23.07
C HIS A 20 20.28 -2.98 21.53
N GLY A 21 21.38 -2.59 20.87
CA GLY A 21 21.44 -2.42 19.40
C GLY A 21 20.97 -1.06 18.90
N HIS A 22 20.63 -0.11 19.78
CA HIS A 22 20.24 1.24 19.39
C HIS A 22 21.47 2.09 19.09
N TYR A 23 21.42 2.88 18.03
CA TYR A 23 22.49 3.82 17.72
C TYR A 23 22.55 4.91 18.80
N ARG A 24 23.75 5.21 19.32
CA ARG A 24 23.93 6.18 20.41
C ARG A 24 24.04 7.63 19.95
N GLY A 25 24.27 7.86 18.66
CA GLY A 25 24.41 9.19 18.07
C GLY A 25 23.07 9.81 17.65
N SER A 26 23.14 10.99 17.05
CA SER A 26 21.99 11.60 16.38
C SER A 26 21.70 10.84 15.09
N GLU A 27 20.50 10.30 14.96
CA GLU A 27 20.01 9.77 13.70
C GLU A 27 19.43 10.93 12.87
N ASP A 28 19.90 11.03 11.64
CA ASP A 28 19.33 11.88 10.61
C ASP A 28 18.45 11.03 9.71
N THR A 29 17.13 11.20 9.85
CA THR A 29 16.10 10.46 9.11
C THR A 29 15.71 11.15 7.80
N VAL A 30 16.41 12.21 7.40
CA VAL A 30 16.17 12.93 6.15
C VAL A 30 17.25 12.57 5.12
N SER A 31 16.84 12.43 3.85
CA SER A 31 17.78 12.08 2.78
C SER A 31 18.74 13.24 2.59
N ASP A 32 20.02 12.94 2.32
CA ASP A 32 20.99 13.98 2.00
C ASP A 32 20.84 14.47 0.55
N HIS A 33 19.99 13.83 -0.26
CA HIS A 33 19.83 14.04 -1.70
C HIS A 33 21.20 14.05 -2.44
N GLY A 34 22.17 13.32 -1.88
CA GLY A 34 23.59 13.50 -2.16
C GLY A 34 24.36 12.18 -2.22
N GLU A 35 25.54 12.16 -1.62
CA GLU A 35 26.47 11.03 -1.71
C GLU A 35 25.94 9.78 -0.99
N ILE A 36 25.24 9.94 0.13
CA ILE A 36 24.71 8.82 0.91
C ILE A 36 23.52 8.18 0.23
N GLU A 37 22.59 8.96 -0.30
CA GLU A 37 21.50 8.46 -1.14
C GLU A 37 22.04 7.65 -2.32
N GLU A 38 23.00 8.21 -3.06
CA GLU A 38 23.62 7.53 -4.20
C GLU A 38 24.35 6.24 -3.76
N ALA A 39 25.00 6.24 -2.59
CA ALA A 39 25.61 5.05 -2.02
C ALA A 39 24.58 3.94 -1.73
N TYR A 40 23.39 4.28 -1.21
CA TYR A 40 22.31 3.30 -1.02
C TYR A 40 21.82 2.73 -2.35
N LEU A 41 21.63 3.56 -3.38
CA LEU A 41 21.22 3.08 -4.70
C LEU A 41 22.27 2.15 -5.32
N GLN A 42 23.55 2.48 -5.18
CA GLN A 42 24.64 1.61 -5.62
C GLN A 42 24.72 0.31 -4.80
N ALA A 43 24.36 0.33 -3.52
CA ALA A 43 24.24 -0.88 -2.71
C ALA A 43 23.18 -1.82 -3.30
N VAL A 44 21.98 -1.30 -3.60
CA VAL A 44 20.89 -2.08 -4.22
C VAL A 44 21.33 -2.64 -5.58
N ALA A 45 21.92 -1.79 -6.43
CA ALA A 45 22.41 -2.20 -7.74
C ALA A 45 23.48 -3.30 -7.64
N ALA A 46 24.37 -3.24 -6.65
CA ALA A 46 25.40 -4.25 -6.44
C ALA A 46 24.81 -5.60 -6.01
N PHE A 47 23.80 -5.60 -5.12
CA PHE A 47 23.08 -6.83 -4.80
C PHE A 47 22.34 -7.39 -6.00
N ALA A 48 21.63 -6.55 -6.77
CA ALA A 48 20.94 -6.95 -7.98
C ALA A 48 21.90 -7.55 -9.03
N ALA A 49 23.12 -7.02 -9.14
CA ALA A 49 24.15 -7.58 -10.00
C ALA A 49 24.63 -8.98 -9.54
N ASP A 50 24.87 -9.17 -8.24
CA ASP A 50 25.28 -10.46 -7.66
C ASP A 50 24.19 -11.55 -7.82
N THR A 51 22.91 -11.15 -7.79
CA THR A 51 21.76 -12.05 -7.99
C THR A 51 21.31 -12.16 -9.44
N ARG A 52 21.83 -11.31 -10.34
CA ARG A 52 21.48 -11.21 -11.77
C ARG A 52 20.03 -10.80 -12.02
N ILE A 53 19.57 -9.82 -11.26
CA ILE A 53 18.21 -9.29 -11.36
C ILE A 53 18.20 -8.08 -12.30
N ALA A 54 17.23 -8.09 -13.22
CA ALA A 54 16.97 -6.99 -14.14
C ALA A 54 15.55 -6.43 -14.02
N GLN A 55 14.66 -7.17 -13.36
CA GLN A 55 13.24 -6.83 -13.16
C GLN A 55 12.84 -7.19 -11.73
N LEU A 56 11.93 -6.40 -11.17
CA LEU A 56 11.45 -6.51 -9.80
C LEU A 56 9.91 -6.44 -9.82
N SER A 57 9.27 -7.17 -8.93
CA SER A 57 7.84 -7.00 -8.66
C SER A 57 7.65 -6.04 -7.49
N VAL A 58 6.71 -5.10 -7.64
CA VAL A 58 6.20 -4.26 -6.55
C VAL A 58 5.33 -5.11 -5.63
N ARG A 59 5.63 -5.13 -4.34
CA ARG A 59 4.89 -5.83 -3.30
C ARG A 59 4.50 -4.85 -2.21
N GLU A 60 3.32 -5.06 -1.63
CA GLU A 60 2.84 -4.28 -0.49
C GLU A 60 2.91 -2.74 -0.76
N PRO A 61 2.45 -2.26 -1.93
CA PRO A 61 2.53 -0.84 -2.24
C PRO A 61 1.64 -0.05 -1.29
N GLY A 62 2.17 1.06 -0.79
CA GLY A 62 1.46 2.00 0.07
C GLY A 62 1.79 3.44 -0.30
N ILE A 63 0.86 4.33 0.01
CA ILE A 63 1.11 5.77 0.01
C ILE A 63 0.91 6.33 1.42
N ILE A 64 1.55 7.46 1.72
CA ILE A 64 1.37 8.16 2.99
C ILE A 64 -0.10 8.61 3.12
N SER A 65 -0.71 8.31 4.26
CA SER A 65 -2.05 8.78 4.67
C SER A 65 -1.94 10.02 5.59
N LEU A 66 -3.08 10.60 5.98
CA LEU A 66 -3.21 11.83 6.80
C LEU A 66 -2.26 11.93 8.01
N ALA A 67 -1.83 10.81 8.58
CA ALA A 67 -0.76 10.77 9.57
C ALA A 67 0.63 10.81 8.87
N HIS A 68 0.99 11.95 8.29
CA HIS A 68 2.36 12.18 7.85
C HIS A 68 3.23 12.47 9.09
N PHE A 69 4.01 11.47 9.50
CA PHE A 69 5.07 11.63 10.51
C PHE A 69 6.42 12.01 9.89
N GLY A 70 6.44 12.20 8.57
CA GLY A 70 7.59 12.60 7.77
C GLY A 70 7.92 14.08 7.87
N VAL A 71 9.14 14.44 7.46
CA VAL A 71 9.65 15.83 7.50
C VAL A 71 9.51 16.53 6.14
N GLU A 72 9.42 15.76 5.04
CA GLU A 72 9.28 16.29 3.68
C GLU A 72 7.83 16.16 3.18
N SER A 73 7.24 17.27 2.71
CA SER A 73 5.88 17.25 2.16
C SER A 73 5.78 16.26 0.99
N PRO A 74 4.78 15.36 0.95
CA PRO A 74 4.59 14.44 -0.16
C PRO A 74 4.58 15.19 -1.49
N MET A 75 5.29 14.67 -2.48
CA MET A 75 5.27 15.24 -3.83
C MET A 75 3.86 15.14 -4.42
N ASP A 76 3.48 16.07 -5.30
CA ASP A 76 2.27 15.92 -6.13
C ASP A 76 2.30 14.54 -6.83
N GLY A 77 1.20 13.78 -6.72
CA GLY A 77 1.12 12.41 -7.24
C GLY A 77 2.05 11.39 -6.56
N PHE A 78 2.55 11.71 -5.35
CA PHE A 78 3.48 10.90 -4.55
C PHE A 78 4.79 10.56 -5.29
N GLY A 79 5.17 11.36 -6.30
CA GLY A 79 6.33 11.11 -7.15
C GLY A 79 6.17 9.95 -8.16
N ILE A 80 5.10 9.16 -8.05
CA ILE A 80 4.86 7.97 -8.88
C ILE A 80 4.54 8.33 -10.34
N GLU A 81 3.83 9.43 -10.58
CA GLU A 81 3.46 9.90 -11.93
C GLU A 81 4.68 10.17 -12.84
N ARG A 82 5.85 10.41 -12.25
CA ARG A 82 7.10 10.64 -12.99
C ARG A 82 7.85 9.34 -13.30
N LEU A 83 7.53 8.26 -12.59
CA LEU A 83 8.23 6.97 -12.67
C LEU A 83 7.46 5.95 -13.51
N LEU A 84 6.13 5.96 -13.40
CA LEU A 84 5.26 5.01 -14.08
C LEU A 84 4.35 5.73 -15.09
N PRO A 85 4.25 5.26 -16.35
CA PRO A 85 3.43 5.92 -17.38
C PRO A 85 1.95 6.08 -17.01
N GLY A 86 1.35 5.10 -16.33
CA GLY A 86 -0.02 5.16 -15.80
C GLY A 86 -0.13 5.77 -14.41
N GLY A 87 0.96 6.35 -13.88
CA GLY A 87 1.01 6.93 -12.55
C GLY A 87 0.62 5.92 -11.47
N LEU A 88 -0.22 6.35 -10.52
CA LEU A 88 -0.64 5.49 -9.41
C LEU A 88 -1.36 4.22 -9.89
N ALA A 89 -1.99 4.23 -11.07
CA ALA A 89 -2.67 3.05 -11.60
C ALA A 89 -1.75 1.86 -11.90
N ASP A 90 -0.51 2.15 -12.28
CA ASP A 90 0.50 1.13 -12.56
C ASP A 90 1.27 0.72 -11.30
N PHE A 91 1.04 1.41 -10.17
CA PHE A 91 1.65 1.10 -8.88
C PHE A 91 0.70 0.20 -8.08
N HIS A 92 0.75 -1.11 -8.31
CA HIS A 92 -0.09 -2.09 -7.61
C HIS A 92 0.73 -3.33 -7.21
N ASP A 93 0.22 -4.15 -6.29
CA ASP A 93 0.91 -5.40 -5.91
C ASP A 93 0.98 -6.32 -7.14
N GLY A 94 2.19 -6.81 -7.42
CA GLY A 94 2.49 -7.64 -8.58
C GLY A 94 2.91 -6.86 -9.82
N ALA A 95 2.90 -5.53 -9.82
CA ALA A 95 3.41 -4.75 -10.95
C ALA A 95 4.89 -5.04 -11.19
N GLU A 96 5.26 -5.31 -12.44
CA GLU A 96 6.66 -5.56 -12.82
C GLU A 96 7.34 -4.26 -13.27
N VAL A 97 8.50 -3.98 -12.70
CA VAL A 97 9.30 -2.80 -13.01
C VAL A 97 10.73 -3.21 -13.38
N SER A 98 11.38 -2.41 -14.22
CA SER A 98 12.81 -2.60 -14.50
C SER A 98 13.65 -2.32 -13.25
N LEU A 99 14.88 -2.84 -13.18
CA LEU A 99 15.81 -2.50 -12.10
C LEU A 99 16.04 -0.97 -12.02
N GLU A 100 16.15 -0.28 -13.15
CA GLU A 100 16.31 1.17 -13.21
C GLU A 100 15.14 1.89 -12.53
N THR A 101 13.90 1.52 -12.88
CA THR A 101 12.68 2.04 -12.23
C THR A 101 12.64 1.67 -10.75
N GLY A 102 13.06 0.46 -10.38
CA GLY A 102 13.14 0.02 -8.99
C GLY A 102 14.12 0.85 -8.16
N LEU A 103 15.28 1.23 -8.72
CA LEU A 103 16.22 2.14 -8.06
C LEU A 103 15.61 3.53 -7.83
N GLU A 104 14.86 4.06 -8.78
CA GLU A 104 14.16 5.32 -8.58
C GLU A 104 13.02 5.23 -7.54
N LEU A 105 12.36 4.07 -7.42
CA LEU A 105 11.43 3.82 -6.31
C LEU A 105 12.15 3.76 -4.96
N VAL A 106 13.34 3.15 -4.87
CA VAL A 106 14.17 3.19 -3.65
C VAL A 106 14.57 4.62 -3.31
N ARG A 107 14.96 5.42 -4.30
CA ARG A 107 15.26 6.85 -4.12
C ARG A 107 14.05 7.59 -3.56
N LEU A 108 12.86 7.35 -4.11
CA LEU A 108 11.61 7.96 -3.65
C LEU A 108 11.32 7.60 -2.19
N MET A 109 11.53 6.34 -1.79
CA MET A 109 11.37 5.90 -0.40
C MET A 109 12.40 6.53 0.56
N LEU A 110 13.67 6.63 0.15
CA LEU A 110 14.72 7.29 0.95
C LEU A 110 14.40 8.77 1.22
N ARG A 111 13.78 9.43 0.24
CA ARG A 111 13.37 10.84 0.33
C ARG A 111 12.03 11.06 1.03
N ASP A 112 11.40 10.01 1.55
CA ASP A 112 10.07 10.10 2.17
C ASP A 112 9.03 10.75 1.21
N GLY A 113 9.17 10.47 -0.09
CA GLY A 113 8.43 11.17 -1.14
C GLY A 113 6.94 10.83 -1.25
N GLY A 114 6.43 9.99 -0.34
CA GLY A 114 5.01 9.68 -0.23
C GLY A 114 4.60 8.27 -0.64
N ALA A 115 5.45 7.51 -1.33
CA ALA A 115 5.17 6.14 -1.73
C ALA A 115 6.17 5.16 -1.11
N TRP A 116 5.66 3.98 -0.72
CA TRP A 116 6.44 2.89 -0.14
C TRP A 116 6.08 1.59 -0.84
N CYS A 117 7.06 0.73 -1.05
CA CYS A 117 6.82 -0.66 -1.46
C CYS A 117 8.03 -1.53 -1.12
N ARG A 118 7.79 -2.84 -1.10
CA ARG A 118 8.86 -3.83 -1.19
C ARG A 118 9.07 -4.19 -2.66
N LEU A 119 10.31 -4.15 -3.12
CA LEU A 119 10.69 -4.63 -4.44
C LEU A 119 11.26 -6.04 -4.31
N GLU A 120 10.72 -6.99 -5.05
CA GLU A 120 11.03 -8.40 -4.83
C GLU A 120 11.14 -9.19 -6.14
N VAL A 121 12.03 -10.18 -6.15
CA VAL A 121 11.94 -11.36 -7.00
C VAL A 121 11.75 -12.54 -6.06
N GLU A 122 10.62 -13.24 -6.20
CA GLU A 122 10.21 -14.31 -5.30
C GLU A 122 11.36 -15.30 -5.06
N ASP A 123 11.58 -15.63 -3.79
CA ASP A 123 12.63 -16.52 -3.27
C ASP A 123 14.08 -16.16 -3.63
N THR A 124 14.32 -15.02 -4.29
CA THR A 124 15.64 -14.65 -4.81
C THR A 124 16.18 -13.38 -4.17
N PHE A 125 15.36 -12.34 -4.05
CA PHE A 125 15.80 -11.01 -3.65
C PHE A 125 14.63 -10.17 -3.16
N ALA A 126 14.86 -9.38 -2.13
CA ALA A 126 13.92 -8.37 -1.67
C ALA A 126 14.67 -7.11 -1.24
N VAL A 127 14.10 -5.94 -1.49
CA VAL A 127 14.60 -4.66 -0.98
C VAL A 127 13.46 -3.74 -0.59
N HIS A 128 13.61 -3.06 0.54
CA HIS A 128 12.72 -1.99 0.99
C HIS A 128 13.49 -1.04 1.92
N VAL A 129 12.92 0.13 2.14
CA VAL A 129 13.48 1.16 3.03
C VAL A 129 12.56 1.28 4.25
N GLY A 130 13.13 1.24 5.45
CA GLY A 130 12.42 1.52 6.69
C GLY A 130 12.15 3.02 6.85
N TRP A 131 11.22 3.36 7.75
CA TRP A 131 10.90 4.76 8.09
C TRP A 131 12.08 5.54 8.69
N ASP A 132 13.10 4.83 9.16
CA ASP A 132 14.36 5.33 9.72
C ASP A 132 15.51 5.40 8.70
N GLN A 133 15.18 5.29 7.40
CA GLN A 133 16.13 5.24 6.27
C GLN A 133 17.08 4.04 6.28
N TYR A 134 16.82 3.02 7.09
CA TYR A 134 17.54 1.77 6.96
C TYR A 134 17.10 1.04 5.69
N LEU A 135 18.09 0.67 4.87
CA LEU A 135 17.87 -0.13 3.69
C LEU A 135 17.94 -1.60 4.08
N TYR A 136 16.86 -2.33 3.87
CA TYR A 136 16.80 -3.76 4.12
C TYR A 136 16.91 -4.51 2.80
N VAL A 137 17.88 -5.41 2.71
CA VAL A 137 18.13 -6.23 1.52
C VAL A 137 18.16 -7.71 1.90
N GLY A 138 17.30 -8.50 1.28
CA GLY A 138 17.31 -9.96 1.35
C GLY A 138 17.83 -10.59 0.06
N SER A 139 18.51 -11.73 0.16
CA SER A 139 18.96 -12.51 -1.00
C SER A 139 18.98 -14.02 -0.72
N ASP A 140 18.81 -14.82 -1.78
CA ASP A 140 19.05 -16.26 -1.81
C ASP A 140 20.51 -16.66 -1.59
N ARG A 141 21.45 -15.71 -1.70
CA ARG A 141 22.89 -15.96 -1.64
C ARG A 141 23.65 -14.89 -0.84
N PRO A 142 24.91 -15.14 -0.46
CA PRO A 142 25.66 -14.25 0.43
C PRO A 142 26.12 -12.90 -0.17
N CYS A 143 25.98 -12.70 -1.49
CA CYS A 143 26.36 -11.47 -2.22
C CYS A 143 27.66 -10.79 -1.75
N ARG A 144 28.77 -11.55 -1.72
CA ARG A 144 30.06 -11.07 -1.19
C ARG A 144 30.60 -9.85 -1.95
N GLY A 145 30.31 -9.76 -3.25
CA GLY A 145 30.73 -8.62 -4.09
C GLY A 145 29.99 -7.36 -3.66
N ALA A 146 28.67 -7.45 -3.51
CA ALA A 146 27.84 -6.36 -3.01
C ALA A 146 28.31 -5.90 -1.62
N LEU A 147 28.54 -6.82 -0.68
CA LEU A 147 28.99 -6.47 0.68
C LEU A 147 30.36 -5.79 0.70
N ALA A 148 31.27 -6.12 -0.22
CA ALA A 148 32.54 -5.42 -0.34
C ALA A 148 32.32 -4.00 -0.87
N ARG A 149 31.53 -3.86 -1.94
CA ARG A 149 31.20 -2.57 -2.54
C ARG A 149 30.53 -1.62 -1.56
N ILE A 150 29.60 -2.11 -0.74
CA ILE A 150 28.90 -1.31 0.28
C ILE A 150 29.87 -0.70 1.29
N ARG A 151 30.86 -1.49 1.74
CA ARG A 151 31.89 -0.98 2.66
C ARG A 151 32.80 0.05 1.99
N GLU A 152 33.14 -0.14 0.72
CA GLU A 152 33.89 0.86 -0.06
C GLU A 152 33.13 2.18 -0.24
N LEU A 153 31.81 2.11 -0.27
CA LEU A 153 30.91 3.28 -0.34
C LEU A 153 30.74 3.99 1.02
N GLY A 154 31.38 3.50 2.08
CA GLY A 154 31.24 4.07 3.43
C GLY A 154 29.96 3.68 4.16
N LEU A 155 29.23 2.69 3.66
CA LEU A 155 28.03 2.13 4.31
C LEU A 155 28.38 0.85 5.09
N PHE A 156 27.53 0.51 6.05
CA PHE A 156 27.72 -0.61 6.96
C PHE A 156 26.62 -1.66 6.74
N PRO A 157 26.95 -2.84 6.17
CA PRO A 157 26.02 -3.94 6.08
C PRO A 157 26.06 -4.80 7.35
N GLU A 158 24.94 -4.88 8.05
CA GLU A 158 24.71 -5.70 9.24
C GLU A 158 23.86 -6.91 8.89
N ARG A 159 24.33 -8.13 9.22
CA ARG A 159 23.53 -9.34 8.98
C ARG A 159 22.41 -9.44 10.01
N MET A 160 21.23 -9.82 9.55
CA MET A 160 20.04 -10.04 10.37
C MET A 160 19.45 -11.42 10.12
N ASP A 161 18.61 -11.87 11.05
CA ASP A 161 17.82 -13.09 10.89
C ASP A 161 16.60 -12.83 9.99
N ALA A 162 15.90 -11.71 10.20
CA ALA A 162 14.72 -11.27 9.44
C ALA A 162 14.70 -9.74 9.30
N SER A 163 13.95 -9.21 8.34
CA SER A 163 13.62 -7.78 8.37
C SER A 163 12.55 -7.53 9.45
N PRO A 164 12.63 -6.44 10.24
CA PRO A 164 11.56 -6.03 11.13
C PRO A 164 10.22 -5.77 10.41
N HIS A 165 10.27 -5.59 9.08
CA HIS A 165 9.11 -5.36 8.23
C HIS A 165 8.75 -6.59 7.39
N ASP A 166 9.23 -7.79 7.73
CA ASP A 166 8.82 -9.00 7.03
C ASP A 166 7.32 -9.27 7.23
N PHE A 167 6.66 -9.59 6.11
CA PHE A 167 5.22 -9.83 6.09
C PHE A 167 4.88 -11.10 6.87
N GLU A 168 4.17 -10.91 7.98
CA GLU A 168 3.53 -11.98 8.73
C GLU A 168 2.03 -11.99 8.37
N PRO A 169 1.51 -13.04 7.70
CA PRO A 169 0.09 -13.11 7.40
C PRO A 169 -0.71 -13.20 8.71
N GLU A 170 -1.74 -12.36 8.88
CA GLU A 170 -2.65 -12.50 10.00
C GLU A 170 -3.29 -13.91 9.97
N GLU A 171 -3.23 -14.64 11.09
CA GLU A 171 -3.63 -16.04 11.18
C GLU A 171 -5.13 -16.26 10.87
N ASP A 172 -5.98 -15.24 11.09
CA ASP A 172 -7.44 -15.33 11.01
C ASP A 172 -8.04 -14.73 9.72
N GLY A 173 -7.20 -14.52 8.71
CA GLY A 173 -7.58 -13.89 7.46
C GLY A 173 -8.42 -14.69 6.50
N VAL A 174 -9.58 -14.17 6.09
CA VAL A 174 -10.35 -14.79 5.00
C VAL A 174 -9.77 -14.38 3.65
N ARG A 175 -9.03 -15.28 3.01
CA ARG A 175 -8.58 -15.12 1.61
C ARG A 175 -9.69 -15.58 0.65
N ARG A 176 -10.69 -14.74 0.45
CA ARG A 176 -11.74 -14.95 -0.55
C ARG A 176 -11.28 -14.44 -1.92
N PRO A 177 -11.17 -15.30 -2.95
CA PRO A 177 -10.86 -14.85 -4.30
C PRO A 177 -12.03 -14.06 -4.92
N GLY A 178 -11.71 -13.03 -5.71
CA GLY A 178 -12.67 -12.32 -6.57
C GLY A 178 -12.93 -13.10 -7.87
N ASP A 179 -13.37 -14.35 -7.74
CA ASP A 179 -13.62 -15.27 -8.85
C ASP A 179 -15.06 -15.18 -9.41
N ASP A 180 -15.40 -16.05 -10.36
CA ASP A 180 -16.72 -16.04 -11.01
C ASP A 180 -17.88 -16.17 -10.01
N ASP A 181 -17.70 -16.90 -8.91
CA ASP A 181 -18.74 -17.06 -7.89
C ASP A 181 -18.95 -15.76 -7.11
N PHE A 182 -17.86 -15.06 -6.75
CA PHE A 182 -17.94 -13.72 -6.16
C PHE A 182 -18.70 -12.76 -7.09
N TRP A 183 -18.36 -12.73 -8.38
CA TRP A 183 -18.99 -11.84 -9.35
C TRP A 183 -20.45 -12.17 -9.61
N ALA A 184 -20.82 -13.45 -9.62
CA ALA A 184 -22.22 -13.87 -9.73
C ALA A 184 -23.05 -13.40 -8.54
N GLY A 185 -22.52 -13.55 -7.31
CA GLY A 185 -23.16 -13.06 -6.09
C GLY A 185 -23.31 -11.54 -6.07
N LEU A 186 -22.27 -10.82 -6.48
CA LEU A 186 -22.30 -9.36 -6.60
C LEU A 186 -23.35 -8.89 -7.61
N HIS A 187 -23.41 -9.53 -8.79
CA HIS A 187 -24.40 -9.19 -9.81
C HIS A 187 -25.84 -9.35 -9.30
N GLU A 188 -26.12 -10.45 -8.60
CA GLU A 188 -27.44 -10.67 -7.97
C GLU A 188 -27.77 -9.58 -6.94
N ALA A 189 -26.80 -9.22 -6.09
CA ALA A 189 -26.99 -8.17 -5.08
C ALA A 189 -27.26 -6.80 -5.70
N VAL A 190 -26.59 -6.47 -6.81
CA VAL A 190 -26.80 -5.21 -7.55
C VAL A 190 -28.18 -5.18 -8.19
N VAL A 191 -28.62 -6.27 -8.84
CA VAL A 191 -29.96 -6.36 -9.45
C VAL A 191 -31.08 -6.22 -8.40
N ARG A 192 -30.85 -6.73 -7.19
CA ARG A 192 -31.78 -6.59 -6.06
C ARG A 192 -31.70 -5.23 -5.34
N GLY A 193 -30.78 -4.35 -5.75
CA GLY A 193 -30.58 -3.03 -5.14
C GLY A 193 -29.94 -3.06 -3.75
N HIS A 194 -29.29 -4.16 -3.37
CA HIS A 194 -28.60 -4.28 -2.09
C HIS A 194 -27.17 -3.74 -2.13
N ALA A 195 -26.50 -3.86 -3.29
CA ALA A 195 -25.15 -3.35 -3.52
C ALA A 195 -25.15 -2.32 -4.64
N ALA A 196 -24.37 -1.25 -4.50
CA ALA A 196 -24.27 -0.21 -5.52
C ALA A 196 -22.86 0.38 -5.66
N LEU A 197 -21.96 0.10 -4.72
CA LEU A 197 -20.61 0.62 -4.69
C LEU A 197 -19.60 -0.52 -4.54
N LEU A 198 -18.51 -0.42 -5.28
CA LEU A 198 -17.32 -1.23 -5.07
C LEU A 198 -16.16 -0.31 -4.74
N GLU A 199 -15.55 -0.57 -3.60
CA GLU A 199 -14.26 -0.02 -3.23
C GLU A 199 -13.15 -0.97 -3.70
N GLU A 200 -12.21 -0.45 -4.46
CA GLU A 200 -10.99 -1.11 -4.91
C GLU A 200 -9.80 -0.51 -4.17
N ILE A 201 -9.14 -1.32 -3.34
CA ILE A 201 -7.93 -0.97 -2.62
C ILE A 201 -6.77 -1.70 -3.28
N TYR A 202 -6.03 -0.98 -4.12
CA TYR A 202 -4.93 -1.51 -4.94
C TYR A 202 -3.55 -1.04 -4.44
N VAL A 203 -3.55 -0.06 -3.54
CA VAL A 203 -2.40 0.49 -2.80
C VAL A 203 -2.89 0.78 -1.38
N GLN A 204 -2.07 0.48 -0.37
CA GLN A 204 -2.39 0.82 1.00
C GLN A 204 -2.60 2.34 1.14
N ASN A 205 -3.70 2.74 1.79
CA ASN A 205 -4.16 4.12 1.94
C ASN A 205 -4.66 4.80 0.66
N ALA A 206 -4.89 4.05 -0.43
CA ALA A 206 -5.56 4.55 -1.62
C ALA A 206 -6.72 3.64 -2.03
N SER A 207 -7.89 4.23 -2.25
CA SER A 207 -9.07 3.53 -2.74
C SER A 207 -9.58 4.16 -4.03
N ARG A 208 -10.10 3.34 -4.93
CA ARG A 208 -10.95 3.74 -6.06
C ARG A 208 -12.38 3.31 -5.78
N TRP A 209 -13.32 4.19 -6.11
CA TRP A 209 -14.74 3.93 -5.92
C TRP A 209 -15.43 3.77 -7.26
N HIS A 210 -16.11 2.64 -7.42
CA HIS A 210 -16.81 2.27 -8.64
C HIS A 210 -18.31 2.18 -8.38
N ARG A 211 -19.09 2.81 -9.26
CA ARG A 211 -20.55 2.66 -9.28
C ARG A 211 -20.92 1.35 -9.96
N LEU A 212 -21.65 0.50 -9.24
CA LEU A 212 -22.16 -0.77 -9.75
C LEU A 212 -23.61 -0.61 -10.23
N THR A 213 -23.83 -1.08 -11.45
CA THR A 213 -25.14 -1.27 -12.10
C THR A 213 -25.05 -2.56 -12.91
N SER A 214 -26.19 -3.10 -13.38
CA SER A 214 -26.19 -4.26 -14.28
C SER A 214 -25.27 -4.06 -15.50
N ASP A 215 -25.13 -2.82 -15.95
CA ASP A 215 -24.43 -2.49 -17.19
C ASP A 215 -22.95 -2.15 -16.96
N THR A 216 -22.54 -1.87 -15.72
CA THR A 216 -21.16 -1.45 -15.41
C THR A 216 -20.30 -2.54 -14.79
N ILE A 217 -20.89 -3.60 -14.22
CA ILE A 217 -20.16 -4.65 -13.49
C ILE A 217 -19.03 -5.25 -14.31
N GLU A 218 -19.28 -5.62 -15.58
CA GLU A 218 -18.25 -6.26 -16.39
C GLU A 218 -17.10 -5.30 -16.73
N ALA A 219 -17.43 -4.05 -17.06
CA ALA A 219 -16.41 -3.03 -17.31
C ALA A 219 -15.54 -2.79 -16.07
N VAL A 220 -16.17 -2.69 -14.89
CA VAL A 220 -15.46 -2.56 -13.60
C VAL A 220 -14.56 -3.77 -13.39
N ARG A 221 -15.10 -4.99 -13.48
CA ARG A 221 -14.35 -6.25 -13.32
C ARG A 221 -13.09 -6.29 -14.18
N THR A 222 -13.19 -5.89 -15.45
CA THR A 222 -12.05 -5.88 -16.38
C THR A 222 -11.02 -4.80 -16.10
N GLY A 223 -11.40 -3.73 -15.40
CA GLY A 223 -10.56 -2.57 -15.11
C GLY A 223 -9.90 -2.60 -13.73
N LEU A 224 -10.21 -3.57 -12.88
CA LEU A 224 -9.61 -3.69 -11.54
C LEU A 224 -8.14 -4.09 -11.63
N ALA A 225 -7.33 -3.53 -10.74
CA ALA A 225 -5.95 -3.93 -10.58
C ALA A 225 -5.85 -5.39 -10.07
N PRO A 226 -4.88 -6.18 -10.59
CA PRO A 226 -4.55 -7.47 -10.01
C PRO A 226 -4.27 -7.33 -8.51
N ARG A 227 -4.62 -8.35 -7.72
CA ARG A 227 -4.35 -8.40 -6.27
C ARG A 227 -5.03 -7.31 -5.44
N ALA A 228 -5.86 -6.44 -6.04
CA ALA A 228 -6.62 -5.44 -5.31
C ALA A 228 -7.57 -6.11 -4.31
N ARG A 229 -7.69 -5.49 -3.13
CA ARG A 229 -8.73 -5.84 -2.16
C ARG A 229 -10.03 -5.14 -2.55
N LEU A 230 -11.12 -5.89 -2.48
CA LEU A 230 -12.44 -5.47 -2.85
C LEU A 230 -13.34 -5.43 -1.63
N ALA A 231 -14.07 -4.33 -1.46
CA ALA A 231 -15.14 -4.19 -0.48
C ALA A 231 -16.40 -3.65 -1.16
N VAL A 232 -17.51 -4.36 -1.03
CA VAL A 232 -18.79 -3.99 -1.65
C VAL A 232 -19.70 -3.35 -0.62
N TRP A 233 -20.27 -2.20 -0.98
CA TRP A 233 -21.07 -1.38 -0.08
C TRP A 233 -22.49 -1.14 -0.63
N PRO A 234 -23.46 -0.85 0.26
CA PRO A 234 -24.76 -0.32 -0.14
C PRO A 234 -24.63 1.00 -0.91
N ASP A 235 -25.75 1.49 -1.44
CA ASP A 235 -25.78 2.81 -2.08
C ASP A 235 -25.56 3.96 -1.08
N LEU A 236 -25.10 5.09 -1.60
CA LEU A 236 -25.01 6.34 -0.85
C LEU A 236 -26.41 6.85 -0.48
N SER A 237 -26.53 7.47 0.68
CA SER A 237 -27.79 8.09 1.14
C SER A 237 -27.95 9.48 0.53
N SER A 238 -29.12 9.76 -0.06
CA SER A 238 -29.50 11.12 -0.46
C SER A 238 -29.93 12.00 0.73
N ASP A 239 -30.12 11.42 1.92
CA ASP A 239 -30.43 12.16 3.14
C ASP A 239 -29.14 12.69 3.78
N ILE A 240 -28.60 13.74 3.17
CA ILE A 240 -27.35 14.38 3.60
C ILE A 240 -27.45 14.89 5.05
N SER A 241 -28.63 15.37 5.47
CA SER A 241 -28.84 15.85 6.84
C SER A 241 -28.62 14.73 7.85
N SER A 242 -29.19 13.54 7.60
CA SER A 242 -28.97 12.37 8.46
C SER A 242 -27.52 11.90 8.46
N VAL A 243 -26.84 11.92 7.30
CA VAL A 243 -25.42 11.57 7.21
C VAL A 243 -24.57 12.52 8.05
N LEU A 244 -24.80 13.83 7.95
CA LEU A 244 -24.09 14.84 8.74
C LEU A 244 -24.35 14.70 10.24
N HIS A 245 -25.58 14.36 10.64
CA HIS A 245 -25.91 14.09 12.04
C HIS A 245 -25.27 12.82 12.61
N ALA A 246 -24.83 11.90 11.75
CA ALA A 246 -24.15 10.68 12.14
C ALA A 246 -22.63 10.83 12.26
N LEU A 247 -22.07 12.01 11.98
CA LEU A 247 -20.64 12.28 12.22
C LEU A 247 -20.33 12.05 13.72
N PRO A 248 -19.28 11.27 14.04
CA PRO A 248 -18.92 11.03 15.42
C PRO A 248 -18.32 12.29 16.06
N THR A 249 -18.20 12.28 17.39
CA THR A 249 -17.51 13.33 18.14
C THR A 249 -16.00 13.20 18.10
N ASP A 250 -15.53 11.97 17.95
CA ASP A 250 -14.14 11.55 18.02
C ASP A 250 -13.87 10.32 17.12
N GLY A 251 -12.61 10.08 16.82
CA GLY A 251 -12.13 8.98 15.98
C GLY A 251 -11.92 9.37 14.52
N LEU A 252 -11.55 8.35 13.73
CA LEU A 252 -11.26 8.47 12.32
C LEU A 252 -12.39 7.81 11.52
N ILE A 253 -12.91 8.50 10.52
CA ILE A 253 -13.93 7.98 9.59
C ILE A 253 -13.54 8.26 8.15
N GLU A 254 -14.12 7.50 7.23
CA GLU A 254 -14.07 7.80 5.81
C GLU A 254 -15.44 8.35 5.37
N GLY A 255 -15.46 9.58 4.88
CA GLY A 255 -16.64 10.12 4.20
C GLY A 255 -16.57 9.81 2.72
N VAL A 256 -17.61 9.16 2.19
CA VAL A 256 -17.76 8.85 0.77
C VAL A 256 -18.93 9.65 0.21
N TRP A 257 -18.76 10.35 -0.90
CA TRP A 257 -19.83 11.18 -1.46
C TRP A 257 -19.82 11.25 -2.97
N GLN A 258 -21.01 11.48 -3.53
CA GLN A 258 -21.21 11.72 -4.95
C GLN A 258 -21.38 13.21 -5.21
N ASP A 259 -20.59 13.76 -6.13
CA ASP A 259 -20.72 15.15 -6.57
C ASP A 259 -21.87 15.34 -7.58
N LYS A 260 -22.08 16.58 -8.02
CA LYS A 260 -23.14 16.90 -8.99
C LYS A 260 -22.90 16.34 -10.40
N GLY A 261 -21.66 16.01 -10.72
CA GLY A 261 -21.27 15.35 -11.96
C GLY A 261 -21.44 13.83 -11.91
N GLY A 262 -21.82 13.28 -10.76
CA GLY A 262 -21.99 11.85 -10.56
C GLY A 262 -20.71 11.12 -10.16
N HIS A 263 -19.58 11.83 -9.98
CA HIS A 263 -18.33 11.21 -9.55
C HIS A 263 -18.36 10.92 -8.06
N ILE A 264 -17.81 9.77 -7.68
CA ILE A 264 -17.67 9.35 -6.29
C ILE A 264 -16.28 9.77 -5.80
N HIS A 265 -16.26 10.37 -4.63
CA HIS A 265 -15.06 10.82 -3.93
C HIS A 265 -15.07 10.22 -2.54
N SER A 266 -13.89 10.06 -1.94
CA SER A 266 -13.78 9.78 -0.51
C SER A 266 -12.66 10.57 0.13
N ALA A 267 -12.77 10.74 1.45
CA ALA A 267 -11.74 11.34 2.27
C ALA A 267 -11.82 10.78 3.69
N LEU A 268 -10.66 10.42 4.22
CA LEU A 268 -10.49 10.18 5.64
C LEU A 268 -10.55 11.52 6.39
N ALA A 269 -11.18 11.53 7.56
CA ALA A 269 -11.27 12.70 8.42
C ALA A 269 -11.23 12.27 9.88
N ASP A 270 -10.48 13.03 10.67
CA ASP A 270 -10.48 13.01 12.13
C ASP A 270 -11.25 14.23 12.68
N GLU A 271 -11.22 14.43 13.99
CA GLU A 271 -11.95 15.50 14.68
C GLU A 271 -11.60 16.89 14.16
N GLU A 272 -10.35 17.10 13.75
CA GLU A 272 -9.88 18.37 13.21
C GLU A 272 -10.41 18.60 11.79
N ALA A 273 -10.54 17.54 11.00
CA ALA A 273 -11.02 17.58 9.62
C ALA A 273 -12.55 17.45 9.47
N PHE A 274 -13.31 17.09 10.52
CA PHE A 274 -14.76 16.89 10.43
C PHE A 274 -15.54 18.10 9.91
N ALA A 275 -15.13 19.32 10.28
CA ALA A 275 -15.79 20.53 9.79
C ALA A 275 -15.62 20.70 8.27
N GLU A 276 -14.44 20.38 7.75
CA GLU A 276 -14.18 20.41 6.31
C GLU A 276 -14.94 19.29 5.59
N LEU A 277 -14.91 18.07 6.14
CA LEU A 277 -15.67 16.95 5.59
C LEU A 277 -17.17 17.29 5.51
N ALA A 278 -17.74 17.81 6.60
CA ALA A 278 -19.14 18.24 6.63
C ALA A 278 -19.46 19.28 5.55
N ALA A 279 -18.56 20.24 5.30
CA ALA A 279 -18.73 21.22 4.23
C ALA A 279 -18.73 20.57 2.84
N ARG A 280 -17.91 19.55 2.60
CA ARG A 280 -17.90 18.77 1.34
C ARG A 280 -19.19 17.97 1.18
N LEU A 281 -19.57 17.20 2.20
CA LEU A 281 -20.78 16.37 2.20
C LEU A 281 -22.07 17.20 2.02
N SER A 282 -22.14 18.41 2.59
CA SER A 282 -23.29 19.31 2.44
C SER A 282 -23.61 19.72 1.00
N ARG A 283 -22.63 19.57 0.09
CA ARG A 283 -22.75 19.90 -1.34
C ARG A 283 -22.96 18.67 -2.23
N ALA A 284 -22.90 17.48 -1.64
CA ALA A 284 -23.04 16.21 -2.33
C ALA A 284 -24.49 15.91 -2.72
N GLN A 285 -24.68 15.05 -3.72
CA GLN A 285 -25.99 14.51 -4.08
C GLN A 285 -26.38 13.34 -3.18
N ALA A 286 -25.40 12.53 -2.79
CA ALA A 286 -25.54 11.42 -1.87
C ALA A 286 -24.23 11.20 -1.12
N ALA A 287 -24.30 10.65 0.10
CA ALA A 287 -23.12 10.40 0.92
C ALA A 287 -23.30 9.20 1.86
N ALA A 288 -22.19 8.69 2.38
CA ALA A 288 -22.11 7.71 3.45
C ALA A 288 -20.88 8.01 4.33
N LEU A 289 -20.96 7.62 5.60
CA LEU A 289 -19.82 7.58 6.50
C LEU A 289 -19.47 6.11 6.74
N LEU A 290 -18.20 5.76 6.54
CA LEU A 290 -17.70 4.41 6.73
C LEU A 290 -16.70 4.40 7.89
N PRO A 291 -16.78 3.42 8.80
CA PRO A 291 -15.74 3.22 9.79
C PRO A 291 -14.46 2.73 9.11
N VAL A 292 -13.33 3.10 9.70
CA VAL A 292 -11.98 2.78 9.19
C VAL A 292 -11.32 1.65 9.97
N TYR A 293 -11.81 1.39 11.18
CA TYR A 293 -11.27 0.35 12.06
C TYR A 293 -11.75 -1.02 11.59
N ALA A 294 -10.81 -1.97 11.46
CA ALA A 294 -11.05 -3.30 10.87
C ALA A 294 -12.19 -4.10 11.54
N GLY A 295 -12.45 -3.88 12.83
CA GLY A 295 -13.54 -4.53 13.56
C GLY A 295 -14.95 -3.95 13.28
N GLU A 296 -15.02 -2.75 12.71
CA GLU A 296 -16.26 -2.01 12.46
C GLU A 296 -16.54 -1.84 10.96
N ARG A 297 -15.50 -1.94 10.12
CA ARG A 297 -15.60 -1.89 8.66
C ARG A 297 -16.09 -3.22 8.10
N VAL A 298 -17.40 -3.37 8.04
CA VAL A 298 -18.06 -4.60 7.60
C VAL A 298 -18.78 -4.40 6.26
N PRO A 299 -18.12 -4.67 5.11
CA PRO A 299 -18.78 -4.62 3.80
C PRO A 299 -19.83 -5.74 3.61
N LEU A 300 -20.69 -5.58 2.60
CA LEU A 300 -21.66 -6.61 2.19
C LEU A 300 -20.96 -7.86 1.65
N PHE A 301 -19.95 -7.64 0.81
CA PHE A 301 -19.08 -8.66 0.23
C PHE A 301 -17.65 -8.17 0.27
N SER A 302 -16.71 -9.09 0.40
CA SER A 302 -15.29 -8.79 0.31
C SER A 302 -14.57 -9.89 -0.47
N ALA A 303 -13.54 -9.49 -1.20
CA ALA A 303 -12.70 -10.40 -1.96
C ALA A 303 -11.32 -9.79 -2.21
N VAL A 304 -10.40 -10.60 -2.71
CA VAL A 304 -9.13 -10.17 -3.27
C VAL A 304 -9.05 -10.62 -4.70
N MET A 305 -8.74 -9.71 -5.62
CA MET A 305 -8.58 -10.03 -7.02
C MET A 305 -7.42 -11.04 -7.19
N PRO A 306 -7.65 -12.17 -7.87
CA PRO A 306 -6.56 -13.08 -8.18
C PRO A 306 -5.66 -12.47 -9.27
N ASP A 307 -4.49 -13.11 -9.47
CA ASP A 307 -3.72 -12.91 -10.69
C ASP A 307 -4.47 -13.49 -11.90
N SER A 308 -3.97 -13.24 -13.11
CA SER A 308 -4.56 -13.73 -14.36
C SER A 308 -4.70 -15.26 -14.45
N ASP A 309 -3.96 -16.01 -13.63
CA ASP A 309 -4.05 -17.47 -13.52
C ASP A 309 -5.07 -17.95 -12.47
N GLY A 310 -5.82 -17.03 -11.85
CA GLY A 310 -6.84 -17.33 -10.84
C GLY A 310 -6.28 -17.52 -9.42
N VAL A 311 -4.98 -17.35 -9.20
CA VAL A 311 -4.36 -17.54 -7.88
C VAL A 311 -4.25 -16.22 -7.13
N VAL A 312 -4.70 -16.20 -5.87
CA VAL A 312 -4.54 -15.05 -4.98
C VAL A 312 -3.14 -15.03 -4.38
N ARG A 313 -2.30 -14.09 -4.83
CA ARG A 313 -0.93 -13.90 -4.32
C ARG A 313 -0.73 -12.61 -3.52
N ALA A 314 -1.79 -11.85 -3.28
CA ALA A 314 -1.72 -10.60 -2.51
C ALA A 314 -1.23 -10.84 -1.08
N ARG A 315 -0.50 -9.87 -0.52
CA ARG A 315 -0.04 -9.84 0.87
C ARG A 315 -0.88 -8.90 1.73
N TRP A 316 -2.18 -8.96 1.51
CA TRP A 316 -3.21 -8.38 2.36
C TRP A 316 -4.47 -9.24 2.25
N GLN A 317 -5.41 -9.02 3.16
CA GLN A 317 -6.58 -9.87 3.33
C GLN A 317 -7.85 -9.09 3.03
N ALA A 318 -8.89 -9.79 2.56
CA ALA A 318 -10.21 -9.21 2.41
C ALA A 318 -10.77 -8.84 3.79
N ASP A 319 -11.51 -7.73 3.87
CA ASP A 319 -12.19 -7.35 5.10
C ASP A 319 -13.21 -8.43 5.51
N ARG A 320 -13.54 -8.53 6.80
CA ARG A 320 -14.65 -9.39 7.23
C ARG A 320 -15.96 -8.81 6.69
N ALA A 321 -16.70 -9.60 5.92
CA ALA A 321 -17.97 -9.21 5.36
C ALA A 321 -19.12 -9.60 6.28
N LEU A 322 -20.30 -8.98 6.09
CA LEU A 322 -21.51 -9.24 6.88
C LEU A 322 -21.86 -10.73 6.97
N GLY A 323 -21.68 -11.48 5.88
CA GLY A 323 -21.94 -12.92 5.84
C GLY A 323 -21.02 -13.79 6.72
N ASP A 324 -19.94 -13.22 7.27
CA ASP A 324 -19.03 -13.93 8.17
C ASP A 324 -19.35 -13.74 9.66
N LEU A 325 -20.15 -12.73 10.00
CA LEU A 325 -20.49 -12.41 11.39
C LEU A 325 -21.45 -13.44 12.02
N ASP A 326 -22.07 -14.30 11.19
CA ASP A 326 -23.01 -15.34 11.59
C ASP A 326 -22.40 -16.76 11.61
N ARG A 327 -21.06 -16.89 11.60
CA ARG A 327 -20.36 -18.19 11.70
C ARG A 327 -19.49 -18.32 12.94
#